data_AF-A0A7J6RK15-F1
#
_entry.id   AF-A0A7J6RK15-F1
#
_cell.length_a   1.000
_cell.length_b   1.000
_cell.length_c   1.000
_cell.angle_alpha   90.00
_cell.angle_beta   90.00
_cell.angle_gamma   90.00
#
_symmetry.space_group_name_H-M   'P 1'
#
loop_
_entity.id
_entity.type
_entity.pdbx_description
1 polymer ?
#
loop_
_entity_poly.entity_id
_entity_poly.type
_entity_poly.pdbx_seq_one_letter_code
_entity_poly.pdbx_strand_id
1 'polypeptide(L)'
;MIDYEEFRKALLKEDTPMLRRLFAIFDTDGSGEIDVKEFIVGLSTYTDAPPKDKLKFAFMMFDEDGSGFIDKAELLKILRANSPGDISEAWLERRAEVLYGEVKLPVGAKISMEKFTELAESNPQLLIPAFQELREIDTTLDVVRRCWLLPSV
;
A
#
# COMPACT_ATOMS: atom_id res chain seq x y z
N MET A 1 -15.59 -16.35 -5.61
CA MET A 1 -14.34 -15.68 -5.95
C MET A 1 -14.74 -14.32 -6.46
N ILE A 2 -14.08 -13.25 -6.01
CA ILE A 2 -14.50 -11.87 -6.21
C ILE A 2 -13.56 -11.27 -7.26
N ASP A 3 -14.08 -10.90 -8.42
CA ASP A 3 -13.27 -10.22 -9.44
C ASP A 3 -13.01 -8.74 -9.07
N TYR A 4 -12.13 -8.07 -9.81
CA TYR A 4 -11.78 -6.67 -9.55
C TYR A 4 -13.00 -5.73 -9.56
N GLU A 5 -13.95 -5.96 -10.47
CA GLU A 5 -15.11 -5.09 -10.64
C GLU A 5 -16.11 -5.27 -9.50
N GLU A 6 -16.29 -6.50 -9.02
CA GLU A 6 -17.05 -6.83 -7.83
C GLU A 6 -16.38 -6.28 -6.56
N PHE A 7 -15.06 -6.42 -6.43
CA PHE A 7 -14.28 -5.86 -5.31
C PHE A 7 -14.40 -4.33 -5.25
N ARG A 8 -14.24 -3.65 -6.39
CA ARG A 8 -14.40 -2.20 -6.51
C ARG A 8 -15.81 -1.74 -6.11
N LYS A 9 -16.84 -2.44 -6.60
CA LYS A 9 -18.24 -2.15 -6.26
C LYS A 9 -18.54 -2.40 -4.79
N ALA A 10 -18.00 -3.48 -4.22
CA ALA A 10 -18.17 -3.80 -2.80
C ALA A 10 -17.61 -2.68 -1.92
N LEU A 11 -16.43 -2.15 -2.27
CA LEU A 11 -15.81 -1.03 -1.56
C LEU A 11 -16.42 0.34 -1.88
N LEU A 12 -17.35 0.42 -2.84
CA LEU A 12 -17.94 1.67 -3.36
C LEU A 12 -16.86 2.69 -3.78
N LYS A 13 -15.77 2.22 -4.39
CA LYS A 13 -14.63 3.05 -4.81
C LYS A 13 -14.60 3.28 -6.32
N GLU A 14 -14.02 4.41 -6.72
CA GLU A 14 -13.65 4.65 -8.12
C GLU A 14 -12.46 3.79 -8.53
N ASP A 15 -12.33 3.55 -9.82
CA ASP A 15 -11.18 2.84 -10.37
C ASP A 15 -9.93 3.74 -10.29
N THR A 16 -9.04 3.42 -9.36
CA THR A 16 -7.77 4.10 -9.18
C THR A 16 -6.61 3.13 -9.30
N PRO A 17 -5.41 3.60 -9.73
CA PRO A 17 -4.21 2.78 -9.74
C PRO A 17 -3.88 2.16 -8.37
N MET A 18 -4.24 2.83 -7.28
CA MET A 18 -4.03 2.31 -5.92
C MET A 18 -5.07 1.25 -5.54
N LEU A 19 -6.34 1.38 -5.93
CA LEU A 19 -7.34 0.34 -5.73
C LEU A 19 -6.98 -0.95 -6.49
N ARG A 20 -6.39 -0.81 -7.69
CA ARG A 20 -5.87 -1.95 -8.46
C ARG A 20 -4.70 -2.64 -7.74
N ARG A 21 -3.81 -1.87 -7.12
CA ARG A 21 -2.72 -2.43 -6.28
C ARG A 21 -3.27 -3.13 -5.06
N LEU A 22 -4.25 -2.53 -4.39
CA LEU A 22 -4.93 -3.16 -3.26
C LEU A 22 -5.51 -4.51 -3.67
N PHE A 23 -6.21 -4.58 -4.80
CA PHE A 23 -6.73 -5.85 -5.32
C PHE A 23 -5.62 -6.87 -5.55
N ALA A 24 -4.51 -6.47 -6.19
CA ALA A 24 -3.37 -7.35 -6.44
C ALA A 24 -2.67 -7.83 -5.15
N ILE A 25 -2.76 -7.08 -4.05
CA ILE A 25 -2.23 -7.52 -2.75
C ILE A 25 -3.13 -8.58 -2.12
N PHE A 26 -4.44 -8.50 -2.34
CA PHE A 26 -5.39 -9.51 -1.87
C PHE A 26 -5.32 -10.78 -2.75
N ASP A 27 -5.22 -10.63 -4.07
CA ASP A 27 -5.03 -11.72 -5.05
C ASP A 27 -3.58 -12.23 -5.01
N THR A 28 -3.26 -12.99 -3.96
CA THR A 28 -1.90 -13.45 -3.66
C THR A 28 -1.38 -14.50 -4.64
N ASP A 29 -2.28 -15.24 -5.28
CA ASP A 29 -1.93 -16.23 -6.30
C ASP A 29 -1.91 -15.67 -7.72
N GLY A 30 -2.36 -14.42 -7.91
CA GLY A 30 -2.37 -13.72 -9.19
C GLY A 30 -3.39 -14.31 -10.17
N SER A 31 -4.43 -14.97 -9.66
CA SER A 31 -5.48 -15.58 -10.46
C SER A 31 -6.39 -14.54 -11.14
N GLY A 32 -6.35 -13.29 -10.69
CA GLY A 32 -7.24 -12.22 -11.13
C GLY A 32 -8.57 -12.21 -10.38
N GLU A 33 -8.73 -13.04 -9.35
CA GLU A 33 -9.91 -13.15 -8.52
C GLU A 33 -9.50 -13.35 -7.05
N ILE A 34 -10.17 -12.69 -6.11
CA ILE A 34 -9.91 -12.88 -4.68
C ILE A 34 -10.78 -14.02 -4.15
N ASP A 35 -10.16 -15.07 -3.61
CA ASP A 35 -10.89 -16.14 -2.93
C ASP A 35 -11.26 -15.77 -1.47
N VAL A 36 -12.10 -16.58 -0.81
CA VAL A 36 -12.55 -16.30 0.57
C VAL A 36 -11.39 -16.30 1.57
N LYS A 37 -10.37 -17.13 1.34
CA LYS A 37 -9.20 -17.27 2.19
C LYS A 37 -8.29 -16.04 2.04
N GLU A 38 -8.04 -15.61 0.81
CA GLU A 38 -7.33 -14.38 0.45
C GLU A 38 -8.03 -13.14 1.01
N PHE A 39 -9.36 -13.10 0.91
CA PHE A 39 -10.17 -12.04 1.48
C PHE A 39 -10.06 -11.99 3.02
N ILE A 40 -10.15 -13.14 3.70
CA ILE A 40 -10.02 -13.23 5.16
C ILE A 40 -8.59 -12.89 5.60
N VAL A 41 -7.56 -13.35 4.89
CA VAL A 41 -6.16 -13.04 5.18
C VAL A 41 -5.89 -11.54 5.00
N GLY A 42 -6.35 -10.96 3.89
CA GLY A 42 -6.25 -9.53 3.62
C GLY A 42 -6.96 -8.69 4.68
N LEU A 43 -8.19 -9.05 5.06
CA LEU A 43 -8.94 -8.37 6.13
C LEU A 43 -8.31 -8.53 7.53
N SER A 44 -7.79 -9.71 7.86
CA SER A 44 -7.16 -9.96 9.16
C SER A 44 -5.84 -9.20 9.32
N THR A 45 -5.12 -9.01 8.20
CA THR A 45 -3.93 -8.15 8.12
C THR A 45 -4.31 -6.65 8.17
N TYR A 46 -5.59 -6.34 8.06
CA TYR A 46 -6.08 -4.98 7.90
C TYR A 46 -6.66 -4.41 9.20
N THR A 47 -7.46 -5.18 9.95
CA THR A 47 -8.18 -4.67 11.14
C THR A 47 -7.35 -4.61 12.42
N ASP A 48 -6.38 -5.51 12.60
CA ASP A 48 -5.63 -5.61 13.88
C ASP A 48 -4.16 -6.03 13.69
N ALA A 49 -3.60 -5.77 12.51
CA ALA A 49 -2.24 -6.19 12.20
C ALA A 49 -1.19 -5.51 13.11
N PRO A 50 -0.20 -6.30 13.57
CA PRO A 50 1.01 -5.78 14.16
C PRO A 50 1.66 -4.71 13.26
N PRO A 51 2.37 -3.72 13.84
CA PRO A 51 3.05 -2.67 13.06
C PRO A 51 3.95 -3.22 11.93
N LYS A 52 4.56 -4.38 12.14
CA LYS A 52 5.41 -5.07 11.17
C LYS A 52 4.65 -5.49 9.90
N ASP A 53 3.42 -5.97 10.04
CA ASP A 53 2.63 -6.43 8.90
C ASP A 53 2.05 -5.23 8.13
N LYS A 54 1.73 -4.14 8.84
CA LYS A 54 1.38 -2.85 8.23
C LYS A 54 2.53 -2.25 7.39
N LEU A 55 3.77 -2.39 7.86
CA LEU A 55 4.96 -1.98 7.11
C LEU A 55 5.18 -2.85 5.87
N LYS A 56 5.00 -4.17 5.99
CA LYS A 56 5.08 -5.10 4.85
C LYS A 56 4.05 -4.77 3.78
N PHE A 57 2.84 -4.45 4.21
CA PHE A 57 1.79 -4.01 3.29
C PHE A 57 2.14 -2.69 2.60
N ALA A 58 2.60 -1.68 3.34
CA ALA A 58 3.03 -0.41 2.75
C ALA A 58 4.14 -0.62 1.72
N PHE A 59 5.08 -1.53 1.98
CA PHE A 59 6.11 -1.92 1.02
C PHE A 59 5.51 -2.55 -0.25
N MET A 60 4.57 -3.48 -0.12
CA MET A 60 3.90 -4.11 -1.27
C MET A 60 3.06 -3.13 -2.09
N MET A 61 2.49 -2.10 -1.46
CA MET A 61 1.78 -1.02 -2.18
C MET A 61 2.72 -0.12 -3.00
N PHE A 62 3.98 -0.07 -2.59
CA PHE A 62 5.01 0.80 -3.14
C PHE A 62 5.83 0.13 -4.24
N ASP A 63 6.10 -1.17 -4.09
CA ASP A 63 6.70 -2.06 -5.09
C ASP A 63 5.65 -2.40 -6.18
N GLU A 64 5.57 -1.54 -7.20
CA GLU A 64 4.56 -1.65 -8.27
C GLU A 64 4.82 -2.81 -9.20
N ASP A 65 6.09 -3.14 -9.43
CA ASP A 65 6.50 -4.24 -10.30
C ASP A 65 6.58 -5.60 -9.58
N GLY A 66 6.39 -5.60 -8.26
CA GLY A 66 6.41 -6.80 -7.42
C GLY A 66 7.79 -7.46 -7.39
N SER A 67 8.86 -6.72 -7.67
CA SER A 67 10.23 -7.26 -7.71
C SER A 67 10.77 -7.63 -6.33
N GLY A 68 10.07 -7.25 -5.26
CA GLY A 68 10.53 -7.35 -3.88
C GLY A 68 11.45 -6.21 -3.47
N PHE A 69 11.55 -5.16 -4.29
CA PHE A 69 12.41 -4.01 -4.08
C PHE A 69 11.76 -2.73 -4.59
N ILE A 70 11.85 -1.64 -3.83
CA ILE A 70 11.42 -0.32 -4.28
C ILE A 70 12.57 0.33 -5.06
N ASP A 71 12.34 0.66 -6.31
CA ASP A 71 13.28 1.41 -7.14
C ASP A 71 13.15 2.93 -6.95
N LYS A 72 14.03 3.69 -7.63
CA LYS A 72 14.02 5.15 -7.54
C LYS A 72 12.73 5.76 -8.10
N ALA A 73 12.20 5.21 -9.20
CA ALA A 73 11.01 5.75 -9.83
C ALA A 73 9.78 5.55 -8.93
N GLU A 74 9.66 4.39 -8.30
CA GLU A 74 8.64 4.07 -7.30
C GLU A 74 8.76 4.98 -6.08
N LEU A 75 9.98 5.19 -5.56
CA LEU A 75 10.23 6.12 -4.46
C LEU A 75 9.77 7.55 -4.78
N LEU A 76 10.08 8.06 -5.98
CA LEU A 76 9.69 9.39 -6.40
C LEU A 76 8.16 9.54 -6.52
N LYS A 77 7.46 8.50 -6.99
CA LYS A 77 5.99 8.49 -7.02
C LYS A 77 5.38 8.62 -5.62
N ILE A 78 5.93 7.91 -4.64
CA ILE A 78 5.48 7.98 -3.23
C ILE A 78 5.71 9.37 -2.64
N LEU A 79 6.88 9.96 -2.91
CA LEU A 79 7.20 11.31 -2.46
C LEU A 79 6.26 12.35 -3.05
N ARG A 80 5.89 12.19 -4.32
CA ARG A 80 4.91 13.06 -4.98
C ARG A 80 3.52 12.90 -4.38
N ALA A 81 3.07 11.66 -4.13
CA ALA A 81 1.76 11.38 -3.52
C ALA A 81 1.64 11.92 -2.08
N ASN A 82 2.75 11.95 -1.34
CA ASN A 82 2.82 12.43 0.04
C ASN A 82 2.73 13.94 0.22
N SER A 83 2.88 14.69 -0.86
CA SER A 83 3.23 16.09 -0.75
C SER A 83 2.14 16.94 -1.43
N PRO A 84 1.56 17.93 -0.73
CA PRO A 84 0.43 18.69 -1.25
C PRO A 84 0.87 19.69 -2.33
N GLY A 85 0.30 19.56 -3.53
CA GLY A 85 0.45 20.52 -4.63
C GLY A 85 1.47 20.13 -5.69
N ASP A 86 1.72 21.05 -6.63
CA ASP A 86 2.73 20.85 -7.67
C ASP A 86 4.13 21.09 -7.09
N ILE A 87 4.96 20.06 -7.20
CA ILE A 87 6.30 20.04 -6.62
C ILE A 87 7.28 19.78 -7.73
N SER A 88 8.38 20.53 -7.74
CA SER A 88 9.40 20.37 -8.77
C SER A 88 10.10 19.02 -8.64
N GLU A 89 10.43 18.42 -9.79
CA GLU A 89 11.26 17.21 -9.83
C GLU A 89 12.58 17.39 -9.06
N ALA A 90 13.16 18.58 -9.12
CA ALA A 90 14.39 18.90 -8.38
C ALA A 90 14.23 18.75 -6.86
N TRP A 91 13.06 19.07 -6.31
CA TRP A 91 12.79 18.85 -4.89
C TRP A 91 12.62 17.36 -4.57
N LEU A 92 11.88 16.62 -5.42
CA LEU A 92 11.67 15.18 -5.25
C LEU A 92 13.00 14.42 -5.29
N GLU A 93 13.85 14.75 -6.26
CA GLU A 93 15.19 14.20 -6.40
C GLU A 93 16.04 14.47 -5.15
N ARG A 94 16.08 15.73 -4.70
CA ARG A 94 16.84 16.09 -3.50
C ARG A 94 16.30 15.40 -2.25
N ARG A 95 14.98 15.23 -2.13
CA ARG A 95 14.38 14.51 -1.01
C ARG A 95 14.71 13.02 -1.08
N ALA A 96 14.66 12.40 -2.26
CA ALA A 96 15.05 11.02 -2.46
C ALA A 96 16.53 10.78 -2.08
N GLU A 97 17.44 11.66 -2.47
CA GLU A 97 18.86 11.60 -2.09
C GLU A 97 19.06 11.59 -0.57
N VAL A 98 18.30 12.42 0.16
CA VAL A 98 18.33 12.44 1.63
C VAL A 98 17.91 11.09 2.20
N LEU A 99 16.82 10.49 1.68
CA LEU A 99 16.36 9.18 2.14
C LEU A 99 17.38 8.08 1.85
N TYR A 100 18.00 8.06 0.67
CA TYR A 100 19.09 7.14 0.36
C TYR A 100 20.26 7.28 1.36
N GLY A 101 20.61 8.51 1.71
CA GLY A 101 21.66 8.81 2.68
C GLY A 101 21.35 8.31 4.10
N GLU A 102 20.09 8.42 4.55
CA GLU A 102 19.66 7.98 5.89
C GLU A 102 19.88 6.47 6.11
N VAL A 103 19.59 5.65 5.10
CA VAL A 103 19.81 4.19 5.15
C VAL A 103 21.14 3.74 4.54
N LYS A 104 22.04 4.68 4.27
CA LYS A 104 23.40 4.43 3.74
C LYS A 104 23.39 3.62 2.44
N LEU A 105 22.44 3.91 1.56
CA LEU A 105 22.36 3.33 0.23
C LEU A 105 22.87 4.34 -0.81
N PRO A 106 23.51 3.88 -1.90
CA PRO A 106 23.82 4.76 -3.01
C PRO A 106 22.53 5.19 -3.70
N VAL A 107 22.51 6.43 -4.20
CA VAL A 107 21.35 7.00 -4.88
C VAL A 107 20.99 6.14 -6.09
N GLY A 108 19.74 5.69 -6.15
CA GLY A 108 19.23 4.84 -7.22
C GLY A 108 19.42 3.34 -7.00
N ALA A 109 19.98 2.91 -5.86
CA ALA A 109 19.92 1.51 -5.48
C ALA A 109 18.48 1.06 -5.22
N LYS A 110 18.22 -0.22 -5.48
CA LYS A 110 16.98 -0.87 -5.08
C LYS A 110 16.87 -0.94 -3.55
N ILE A 111 15.76 -0.50 -2.98
CA ILE A 111 15.49 -0.47 -1.54
C ILE A 111 14.77 -1.76 -1.16
N SER A 112 15.41 -2.60 -0.34
CA SER A 112 14.80 -3.82 0.19
C SER A 112 13.79 -3.53 1.30
N MET A 113 12.95 -4.51 1.64
CA MET A 113 12.00 -4.43 2.76
C MET A 113 12.68 -4.06 4.10
N GLU A 114 13.88 -4.58 4.35
CA GLU A 114 14.66 -4.25 5.55
C GLU A 114 15.03 -2.75 5.58
N LYS A 115 15.55 -2.23 4.47
CA LYS A 115 15.93 -0.81 4.35
C LYS A 115 14.73 0.10 4.36
N PHE A 116 13.63 -0.34 3.75
CA PHE A 116 12.37 0.39 3.81
C PHE A 116 11.81 0.46 5.23
N THR A 117 11.96 -0.60 6.03
CA THR A 117 11.56 -0.60 7.45
C THR A 117 12.34 0.45 8.23
N GLU A 118 13.67 0.52 8.05
CA GLU A 118 14.52 1.57 8.67
C GLU A 118 14.08 2.99 8.25
N LEU A 119 13.75 3.18 6.95
CA LEU A 119 13.23 4.46 6.44
C LEU A 119 11.89 4.83 7.07
N ALA A 120 10.99 3.87 7.18
CA ALA A 120 9.63 4.05 7.69
C ALA A 120 9.61 4.35 9.21
N GLU A 121 10.54 3.77 9.96
CA GLU A 121 10.75 4.08 11.39
C GLU A 121 11.26 5.51 11.59
N SER A 122 12.17 5.96 10.71
CA SER A 122 12.74 7.31 10.77
C SER A 122 11.86 8.38 10.14
N ASN A 123 11.00 7.99 9.20
CA ASN A 123 10.10 8.87 8.45
C ASN A 123 8.69 8.27 8.36
N PRO A 124 7.90 8.30 9.46
CA PRO A 124 6.53 7.78 9.46
C PRO A 124 5.63 8.40 8.38
N GLN A 125 5.94 9.62 7.94
CA GLN A 125 5.24 10.32 6.87
C GLN A 125 5.31 9.61 5.52
N LEU A 126 6.35 8.79 5.26
CA LEU A 126 6.43 8.02 4.01
C LEU A 126 5.25 7.05 3.86
N LEU A 127 4.70 6.59 4.98
CA LEU A 127 3.62 5.61 5.00
C LEU A 127 2.23 6.24 4.85
N ILE A 128 2.12 7.58 4.91
CA ILE A 128 0.83 8.28 4.86
C ILE A 128 -0.01 7.93 3.62
N PRO A 129 0.51 7.80 2.38
CA PRO A 129 -0.33 7.52 1.22
C PRO A 129 -0.87 6.11 1.29
N ALA A 130 -0.04 5.15 1.72
CA ALA A 130 -0.48 3.78 1.97
C ALA A 130 -1.58 3.77 3.05
N PHE A 131 -1.44 4.52 4.13
CA PHE A 131 -2.41 4.51 5.23
C PHE A 131 -3.63 5.42 5.05
N GLN A 132 -3.59 6.43 4.19
CA GLN A 132 -4.74 7.29 3.89
C GLN A 132 -5.80 6.53 3.11
N GLU A 133 -5.40 5.81 2.06
CA GLU A 133 -6.33 4.96 1.33
C GLU A 133 -6.84 3.82 2.21
N LEU A 134 -5.97 3.26 3.05
CA LEU A 134 -6.40 2.28 4.05
C LEU A 134 -7.42 2.88 5.02
N ARG A 135 -7.22 4.05 5.66
CA ARG A 135 -8.25 4.61 6.55
C ARG A 135 -9.62 4.74 5.92
N GLU A 136 -9.70 4.98 4.61
CA GLU A 136 -10.99 4.97 3.91
C GLU A 136 -11.56 3.56 3.71
N ILE A 137 -10.70 2.56 3.58
CA ILE A 137 -11.03 1.12 3.59
C ILE A 137 -11.35 0.64 5.02
N ASP A 138 -11.11 1.36 6.11
CA ASP A 138 -11.50 0.90 7.46
C ASP A 138 -13.02 0.92 7.65
N THR A 139 -13.71 1.71 6.83
CA THR A 139 -15.16 1.60 6.63
C THR A 139 -15.59 0.26 6.01
N THR A 140 -14.67 -0.60 5.56
CA THR A 140 -14.95 -1.93 4.98
C THR A 140 -15.50 -2.90 6.03
N LEU A 141 -15.36 -2.66 7.34
CA LEU A 141 -16.18 -3.36 8.32
C LEU A 141 -17.69 -3.17 8.04
N ASP A 142 -18.11 -2.01 7.52
CA ASP A 142 -19.48 -1.80 7.05
C ASP A 142 -19.79 -2.49 5.72
N VAL A 143 -18.80 -2.66 4.83
CA VAL A 143 -18.94 -3.43 3.57
C VAL A 143 -19.07 -4.93 3.86
N VAL A 144 -18.24 -5.49 4.76
CA VAL A 144 -18.35 -6.88 5.21
C VAL A 144 -19.67 -7.10 5.94
N ARG A 145 -20.10 -6.15 6.81
CA ARG A 145 -21.43 -6.19 7.44
C ARG A 145 -22.57 -6.12 6.42
N ARG A 146 -22.44 -5.31 5.35
CA ARG A 146 -23.48 -5.16 4.30
C ARG A 146 -23.52 -6.33 3.32
N CYS A 147 -22.36 -6.83 2.89
CA CYS A 147 -22.25 -7.88 1.88
C CYS A 147 -22.42 -9.29 2.47
N TRP A 148 -22.16 -9.49 3.77
CA TRP A 148 -22.14 -10.81 4.41
C TRP A 148 -23.00 -10.96 5.68
N LEU A 149 -24.08 -10.17 5.84
CA LEU A 149 -25.16 -10.36 6.86
C LEU A 149 -24.71 -10.94 8.22
N LEU A 150 -23.57 -10.51 8.77
CA LEU A 150 -23.17 -10.97 10.09
C LEU A 150 -24.06 -10.26 11.12
N PRO A 151 -24.74 -11.00 12.02
CA PRO A 151 -25.64 -10.40 12.99
C PRO A 151 -24.85 -9.46 13.92
N SER A 152 -25.44 -8.31 14.19
CA SER A 152 -24.92 -7.33 15.14
C SER A 152 -24.74 -8.01 16.50
N VAL A 153 -23.49 -8.04 16.99
CA VAL A 153 -23.20 -8.34 18.40
C VAL A 153 -23.38 -7.07 19.22
#